data_AF-A0A0M8WZW1-F1
#
_entry.id   AF-A0A0M8WZW1-F1
#
_cell.length_a   1.000
_cell.length_b   1.000
_cell.length_c   1.000
_cell.angle_alpha   90.00
_cell.angle_beta   90.00
_cell.angle_gamma   90.00
#
_symmetry.space_group_name_H-M   'P 1'
#
loop_
_entity.id
_entity.type
_entity.pdbx_description
1 polymer ?
#
loop_
_entity_poly.entity_id
_entity_poly.type
_entity_poly.pdbx_seq_one_letter_code
_entity_poly.pdbx_strand_id
1 'polypeptide(L)' 'MLNTWVDAPTCLPLVLHRCRACLSERFRSSGEFRVNAHHKAIDAWLHPLCVSCGDTAKFTVLERMKVRSV' A
#
# COMPACT_ATOMS: atom_id res chain seq x y z
N MET A 1 -12.76 22.19 31.81
CA MET A 1 -12.98 21.60 30.48
C MET A 1 -11.72 20.88 30.09
N LEU A 2 -11.79 19.58 29.81
CA LEU A 2 -10.68 18.83 29.23
C LEU A 2 -10.83 18.92 27.71
N ASN A 3 -9.89 19.57 27.04
CA ASN A 3 -9.83 19.58 25.59
C ASN A 3 -9.16 18.28 25.14
N THR A 4 -9.92 17.41 24.49
CA THR A 4 -9.38 16.20 23.87
C THR A 4 -8.82 16.58 22.50
N TRP A 5 -7.50 16.55 22.37
CA TRP A 5 -6.83 16.66 21.07
C TRP A 5 -6.73 15.27 20.46
N VAL A 6 -7.06 15.17 19.16
CA VAL A 6 -6.97 13.93 18.39
C VAL A 6 -6.06 14.18 17.20
N ASP A 7 -4.96 13.45 17.14
CA ASP A 7 -4.15 13.34 15.93
C ASP A 7 -4.77 12.26 15.03
N ALA A 8 -5.26 12.69 13.86
CA ALA A 8 -5.82 11.80 12.85
C ALA A 8 -5.14 12.07 11.51
N PRO A 9 -4.77 11.02 10.74
CA PRO A 9 -4.26 11.20 9.38
C PRO A 9 -5.30 11.91 8.52
N THR A 10 -4.93 13.03 7.90
CA THR A 10 -5.81 13.77 6.98
C THR A 10 -5.84 13.15 5.58
N CYS A 11 -4.85 12.33 5.23
CA CYS A 11 -4.76 11.65 3.95
C CYS A 11 -4.03 10.31 4.06
N LEU A 12 -4.24 9.46 3.05
CA LEU A 12 -3.46 8.24 2.91
C LEU A 12 -1.98 8.57 2.62
N PRO A 13 -1.02 7.78 3.14
CA PRO A 13 0.39 8.04 2.92
C PRO A 13 0.75 7.96 1.44
N LEU A 14 1.67 8.84 1.03
CA LEU A 14 2.37 8.73 -0.25
C LEU A 14 3.57 7.81 -0.10
N VAL A 15 3.72 6.89 -1.05
CA VAL A 15 4.88 5.99 -1.12
C VAL A 15 5.94 6.65 -2.00
N LEU A 16 7.15 6.82 -1.47
CA LEU A 16 8.30 7.30 -2.23
C LEU A 16 8.96 6.13 -2.96
N HIS A 17 8.81 6.11 -4.28
CA HIS A 17 9.39 5.10 -5.16
C HIS A 17 9.42 5.61 -6.59
N ARG A 18 10.49 5.29 -7.33
CA ARG A 18 10.64 5.73 -8.71
C ARG A 18 9.74 4.93 -9.65
N CYS A 19 8.84 5.62 -10.34
CA CYS A 19 7.99 5.07 -11.38
C CYS A 19 8.83 4.67 -12.59
N ARG A 20 8.66 3.44 -13.08
CA ARG A 20 9.41 2.93 -14.24
C ARG A 20 8.94 3.53 -15.56
N ALA A 21 7.69 3.98 -15.64
CA ALA A 21 7.12 4.58 -16.85
C ALA A 21 7.48 6.06 -17.03
N CYS A 22 7.45 6.87 -15.96
CA CYS A 22 7.60 8.33 -16.06
C CYS A 22 8.66 8.94 -15.13
N LEU A 23 9.39 8.11 -14.38
CA LEU A 23 10.47 8.52 -13.47
C LEU A 23 10.06 9.37 -12.25
N SER A 24 8.78 9.73 -12.12
CA SER A 24 8.23 10.36 -10.90
C SER A 24 8.44 9.49 -9.67
N GLU A 25 8.65 10.10 -8.51
CA GLU A 25 9.04 9.38 -7.28
C GLU A 25 7.88 9.17 -6.30
N ARG A 26 6.65 9.51 -6.69
CA ARG A 26 5.51 9.50 -5.77
C ARG A 26 4.40 8.59 -6.27
N PHE A 27 3.95 7.73 -5.37
CA PHE A 27 2.80 6.86 -5.55
C PHE A 27 1.76 7.16 -4.47
N ARG A 28 0.48 7.22 -4.85
CA ARG A 28 -0.64 7.26 -3.90
C ARG A 28 -1.21 5.88 -3.72
N SER A 29 -1.60 5.53 -2.50
CA SER A 29 -2.42 4.33 -2.27
C SER A 29 -3.70 4.43 -3.11
N SER A 30 -4.09 3.32 -3.74
CA SER A 30 -5.39 3.18 -4.39
C SER A 30 -6.53 2.93 -3.40
N GLY A 31 -6.21 2.68 -2.12
CA GLY A 31 -7.17 2.24 -1.10
C GLY A 31 -7.40 0.73 -1.10
N GLU A 32 -6.78 -0.01 -2.03
CA GLU A 32 -6.98 -1.45 -2.19
C GLU A 32 -5.68 -2.23 -2.02
N PHE A 33 -5.81 -3.43 -1.45
CA PHE A 33 -4.77 -4.44 -1.42
C PHE A 33 -5.17 -5.59 -2.34
N ARG A 34 -4.21 -6.16 -3.06
CA ARG A 34 -4.43 -7.49 -3.64
C ARG A 34 -3.93 -8.52 -2.66
N VAL A 35 -4.77 -9.51 -2.41
CA VAL A 35 -4.48 -10.66 -1.57
C VAL A 35 -4.56 -11.90 -2.44
N ASN A 36 -3.53 -12.73 -2.40
CA ASN A 36 -3.57 -14.05 -3.02
C ASN A 36 -3.62 -15.10 -1.93
N ALA A 37 -4.51 -16.07 -2.11
CA ALA A 37 -4.66 -17.19 -1.22
C ALA A 37 -4.60 -18.49 -2.02
N HIS A 38 -3.69 -19.38 -1.63
CA HIS A 38 -3.56 -20.69 -2.27
C HIS A 38 -2.88 -21.69 -1.33
N HIS A 39 -3.42 -22.91 -1.24
CA HIS A 39 -2.89 -24.00 -0.40
C HIS A 39 -2.58 -23.59 1.06
N LYS A 40 -3.50 -22.85 1.70
CA LYS A 40 -3.35 -22.37 3.09
C LYS A 40 -2.15 -21.43 3.31
N ALA A 41 -1.67 -20.80 2.23
CA ALA A 41 -0.69 -19.72 2.29
C ALA A 41 -1.29 -18.44 1.67
N ILE A 42 -0.93 -17.30 2.24
CA ILE A 42 -1.37 -15.98 1.81
C ILE A 42 -0.18 -15.07 1.58
N ASP A 43 -0.34 -14.15 0.63
CA ASP A 43 0.52 -12.99 0.43
C ASP A 43 -0.38 -11.78 0.12
N ALA A 44 0.09 -10.60 0.49
CA ALA A 44 -0.63 -9.35 0.25
C ALA A 44 0.32 -8.28 -0.28
N TRP A 45 -0.14 -7.54 -1.27
CA TRP A 45 0.57 -6.38 -1.78
C TRP A 45 -0.32 -5.16 -1.93
N LEU A 46 0.26 -4.00 -1.67
CA LEU A 46 -0.32 -2.71 -2.03
C LEU A 46 -0.18 -2.54 -3.54
N HIS A 47 -1.23 -2.01 -4.17
CA HIS A 47 -1.27 -1.73 -5.59
C HIS A 47 -1.47 -0.22 -5.84
N PRO A 48 -0.45 0.62 -5.54
CA PRO A 48 -0.61 2.05 -5.60
C PRO A 48 -0.41 2.58 -7.03
N LEU A 49 -0.86 3.81 -7.24
CA LEU A 49 -0.85 4.49 -8.53
C LEU A 49 0.17 5.63 -8.52
N CYS A 50 0.99 5.72 -9.56
CA CYS A 50 1.89 6.86 -9.74
C CYS A 50 1.07 8.15 -9.78
N VAL A 51 1.48 9.16 -9.01
CA VAL A 51 0.74 10.44 -8.97
C VAL A 51 0.80 11.19 -10.29
N SER A 52 1.80 10.91 -11.14
CA SER A 52 2.03 11.62 -12.40
C SER A 52 1.41 10.94 -13.61
N CYS A 53 1.53 9.61 -13.74
CA CYS A 53 1.06 8.89 -14.95
C CYS A 53 0.00 7.81 -14.69
N GLY A 54 -0.32 7.52 -13.42
CA GLY A 54 -1.30 6.49 -13.07
C GLY A 54 -0.80 5.05 -13.20
N ASP A 55 0.45 4.82 -13.63
CA ASP A 55 1.04 3.47 -13.68
C ASP A 55 1.05 2.82 -12.29
N THR A 56 0.94 1.50 -12.26
CA THR A 56 0.85 0.72 -11.02
C THR A 56 2.22 0.19 -10.60
N ALA A 57 2.44 0.11 -9.29
CA ALA A 57 3.54 -0.65 -8.73
C ALA A 57 3.02 -1.76 -7.82
N LYS A 58 3.91 -2.64 -7.38
CA LYS A 58 3.61 -3.70 -6.41
C LYS A 58 4.55 -3.53 -5.22
N PHE A 59 3.99 -3.25 -4.05
CA PHE A 59 4.73 -3.18 -2.80
C PHE A 59 4.27 -4.29 -1.87
N THR A 60 5.19 -5.16 -1.45
CA THR A 60 4.89 -6.26 -0.53
C THR A 60 4.48 -5.68 0.82
N VAL A 61 3.31 -6.09 1.31
CA VAL A 61 2.81 -5.77 2.65
C VAL A 61 2.95 -6.99 3.55
N LEU A 62 2.69 -8.17 3.00
CA LEU A 62 2.86 -9.45 3.67
C LEU A 62 3.57 -10.41 2.71
N GLU A 63 4.75 -10.87 3.11
CA GLU A 63 5.44 -11.95 2.41
C GLU A 63 4.63 -13.25 2.49
N ARG A 64 4.85 -14.14 1.52
CA ARG A 64 4.05 -15.36 1.43
C ARG A 64 4.28 -16.25 2.64
N MET A 65 3.23 -16.51 3.41
CA MET A 65 3.31 -17.30 4.63
C MET A 65 2.06 -18.15 4.85
N LYS A 66 2.19 -19.17 5.71
CA LYS A 66 1.03 -19.99 6.12
C LYS A 66 0.04 -19.11 6.86
N VAL A 67 -1.26 -19.33 6.62
CA VAL A 67 -2.34 -18.58 7.28
C VAL A 67 -2.25 -18.67 8.82
N ARG A 68 -1.71 -19.76 9.37
CA ARG A 68 -1.53 -19.94 10.82
C ARG A 68 -0.40 -19.11 11.45
N SER A 69 0.37 -18.40 10.63
CA SER A 69 1.51 -17.61 11.10
C SER A 69 1.22 -16.11 11.08
N VAL A 70 0.02 -15.72 10.63
CA VAL A 70 -0.50 -14.34 10.65
C VAL A 70 -1.39 -14.16 11.88
#